data_AF-I7CZY2-F1
#
_entry.id   AF-I7CZY2-F1
#
_cell.length_a   1.000
_cell.length_b   1.000
_cell.length_c   1.000
_cell.angle_alpha   90.00
_cell.angle_beta   90.00
_cell.angle_gamma   90.00
#
_symmetry.space_group_name_H-M   'P 1'
#
loop_
_entity.id
_entity.type
_entity.pdbx_description
1 polymer ?
#
loop_
_entity_poly.entity_id
_entity_poly.type
_entity_poly.pdbx_seq_one_letter_code
_entity_poly.pdbx_strand_id
1 'polypeptide(L)'
;MYAAIDLDTKLILDVALFGRRGTNPAAAFLHGLTEKHDFSNAEFLVDGAGYLTALSRLGLSGHLDYVHRNHIEKWFHTLKMRIDRFHNSWVGSRVSVREWLEQFVHYYNTQRPNQSLNGQTPAEVLN
;
A
#
# COMPACT_ATOMS: atom_id res chain seq x y z
N MET A 1 2.97 -6.22 7.42
CA MET A 1 2.70 -4.98 6.67
C MET A 1 1.79 -5.31 5.52
N TYR A 2 0.74 -4.52 5.35
CA TYR A 2 -0.06 -4.44 4.12
C TYR A 2 0.08 -3.02 3.59
N ALA A 3 0.04 -2.86 2.27
CA ALA A 3 -0.13 -1.56 1.65
C ALA A 3 -1.04 -1.69 0.43
N ALA A 4 -1.57 -0.55 -0.01
CA ALA A 4 -2.28 -0.42 -1.27
C ALA A 4 -1.74 0.79 -2.02
N ILE A 5 -1.63 0.64 -3.33
CA ILE A 5 -1.16 1.67 -4.24
C ILE A 5 -2.07 1.68 -5.46
N ASP A 6 -2.46 2.86 -5.89
CA ASP A 6 -3.13 3.07 -7.17
C ASP A 6 -2.11 2.93 -8.30
N LEU A 7 -2.37 2.08 -9.29
CA LEU A 7 -1.42 1.82 -10.35
C LEU A 7 -1.34 2.92 -11.40
N ASP A 8 -2.37 3.73 -11.56
CA ASP A 8 -2.40 4.77 -12.59
C ASP A 8 -1.69 6.02 -12.07
N THR A 9 -2.04 6.44 -10.85
CA THR A 9 -1.53 7.65 -10.21
C THR A 9 -0.28 7.41 -9.37
N LYS A 10 0.05 6.15 -9.10
CA LYS A 10 1.10 5.72 -8.17
C LYS A 10 0.87 6.19 -6.74
N LEU A 11 -0.34 6.65 -6.39
CA LEU A 11 -0.65 7.12 -5.05
C LEU A 11 -0.63 5.95 -4.06
N ILE A 12 0.13 6.08 -2.96
CA ILE A 12 -0.02 5.17 -1.83
C ILE A 12 -1.32 5.51 -1.13
N LEU A 13 -2.26 4.57 -1.13
CA LEU A 13 -3.57 4.74 -0.53
C LEU A 13 -3.53 4.55 0.99
N ASP A 14 -2.77 3.55 1.45
CA ASP A 14 -2.50 3.31 2.88
C ASP A 14 -1.36 2.28 3.08
N VAL A 15 -0.73 2.31 4.26
CA VAL A 15 0.21 1.29 4.75
C VAL A 15 -0.06 0.98 6.21
N ALA A 16 -0.22 -0.30 6.55
CA ALA A 16 -0.54 -0.71 7.91
C ALA A 16 0.30 -1.90 8.42
N LEU A 17 0.62 -1.87 9.71
CA LEU A 17 1.35 -2.93 10.40
C LEU A 17 0.44 -3.75 11.31
N PHE A 18 0.44 -5.05 11.07
CA PHE A 18 -0.27 -6.06 11.87
C PHE A 18 0.71 -7.06 12.44
N GLY A 19 0.38 -7.62 13.60
CA GLY A 19 1.24 -8.58 14.30
C GLY A 19 1.40 -9.94 13.59
N ARG A 20 0.51 -10.26 12.64
CA ARG A 20 0.55 -11.48 11.83
C ARG A 20 -0.03 -11.24 10.44
N ARG A 21 0.35 -12.08 9.48
CA ARG A 21 -0.31 -12.16 8.16
C ARG A 21 -1.53 -13.07 8.23
N GLY A 22 -2.47 -12.88 7.31
CA GLY A 22 -3.65 -13.74 7.15
C GLY A 22 -4.89 -12.96 6.74
N THR A 23 -5.98 -13.68 6.46
CA THR A 23 -7.22 -13.13 5.91
C THR A 23 -7.87 -12.09 6.82
N ASN A 24 -7.92 -12.30 8.15
CA ASN A 24 -8.55 -11.34 9.06
C ASN A 24 -7.79 -10.00 9.13
N PRO A 25 -6.46 -9.96 9.32
CA PRO A 25 -5.70 -8.72 9.18
C PRO A 25 -5.82 -8.06 7.80
N ALA A 26 -5.90 -8.84 6.72
CA ALA A 26 -6.10 -8.30 5.38
C ALA A 26 -7.48 -7.63 5.21
N ALA A 27 -8.54 -8.26 5.72
CA ALA A 27 -9.89 -7.68 5.71
C ALA A 27 -9.96 -6.41 6.57
N ALA A 28 -9.32 -6.39 7.74
CA ALA A 28 -9.25 -5.19 8.57
C ALA A 28 -8.51 -4.03 7.86
N PHE A 29 -7.42 -4.35 7.14
CA PHE A 29 -6.71 -3.36 6.32
C PHE A 29 -7.59 -2.81 5.18
N LEU A 30 -8.27 -3.68 4.44
CA LEU A 30 -9.17 -3.29 3.36
C LEU A 30 -10.36 -2.48 3.85
N HIS A 31 -10.92 -2.82 5.01
CA HIS A 31 -11.99 -2.02 5.64
C HIS A 31 -11.51 -0.58 5.94
N GLY A 32 -10.33 -0.43 6.55
CA GLY A 32 -9.77 0.90 6.79
C GLY A 32 -9.48 1.69 5.51
N LEU A 33 -9.16 1.00 4.41
CA LEU A 33 -9.06 1.64 3.09
C LEU A 33 -10.42 2.16 2.61
N THR A 34 -11.49 1.36 2.73
CA THR A 34 -12.85 1.75 2.30
C THR A 34 -13.44 2.90 3.11
N GLU A 35 -12.95 3.14 4.33
CA GLU A 35 -13.32 4.32 5.12
C GLU A 35 -12.69 5.61 4.59
N LYS A 36 -11.58 5.51 3.86
CA LYS A 36 -10.77 6.65 3.40
C LYS A 36 -10.98 6.98 1.93
N HIS A 37 -11.32 5.99 1.12
CA HIS A 37 -11.35 6.08 -0.35
C HIS A 37 -12.60 5.39 -0.91
N ASP A 38 -13.15 5.94 -1.99
CA ASP A 38 -14.20 5.29 -2.76
C ASP A 38 -13.60 4.29 -3.77
N PHE A 39 -14.07 3.05 -3.70
CA PHE A 39 -13.65 1.95 -4.59
C PHE A 39 -14.79 1.43 -5.45
N SER A 40 -15.89 2.16 -5.57
CA SER A 40 -17.06 1.79 -6.39
C SER A 40 -16.70 1.39 -7.83
N ASN A 41 -15.67 2.02 -8.41
CA ASN A 41 -15.19 1.77 -9.76
C ASN A 41 -13.76 1.18 -9.80
N ALA A 42 -13.26 0.65 -8.68
CA ALA A 42 -11.90 0.11 -8.59
C ALA A 42 -11.89 -1.42 -8.65
N GLU A 43 -10.80 -1.97 -9.20
CA GLU A 43 -10.52 -3.40 -9.17
C GLU A 43 -9.22 -3.68 -8.43
N PHE A 44 -9.28 -4.51 -7.39
CA PHE A 44 -8.12 -4.86 -6.59
C PHE A 44 -7.31 -5.99 -7.24
N LEU A 45 -6.00 -5.75 -7.40
CA LEU A 45 -5.05 -6.77 -7.82
C LEU A 45 -4.37 -7.38 -6.60
N VAL A 46 -4.48 -8.70 -6.43
CA VAL A 46 -3.91 -9.41 -5.29
C VAL A 46 -3.03 -10.58 -5.73
N ASP A 47 -2.03 -10.95 -4.92
CA ASP A 47 -1.02 -11.97 -5.25
C ASP A 47 -1.31 -13.35 -4.64
N GLY A 48 -2.43 -13.50 -3.91
CA GLY A 48 -2.76 -14.73 -3.19
C GLY A 48 -4.24 -14.91 -2.92
N ALA A 49 -4.72 -16.14 -3.07
CA ALA A 49 -6.14 -16.48 -2.95
C ALA A 49 -6.76 -16.10 -1.59
N GLY A 50 -5.96 -16.07 -0.51
CA GLY A 50 -6.42 -15.63 0.81
C GLY A 50 -6.89 -14.17 0.86
N TYR A 51 -6.43 -13.33 -0.08
CA TYR A 51 -6.88 -11.95 -0.22
C TYR A 51 -8.21 -11.83 -0.98
N LEU A 52 -8.49 -12.73 -1.94
CA LEU A 52 -9.79 -12.78 -2.61
C LEU A 52 -10.92 -13.00 -1.61
N THR A 53 -10.70 -13.85 -0.60
CA THR A 53 -11.65 -14.02 0.50
C THR A 53 -11.87 -12.75 1.30
N ALA A 54 -10.81 -11.95 1.51
CA ALA A 54 -10.93 -10.68 2.23
C ALA A 54 -11.69 -9.63 1.41
N LEU A 55 -11.46 -9.56 0.09
CA LEU A 55 -12.21 -8.71 -0.84
C LEU A 55 -13.70 -9.08 -0.87
N SER A 56 -14.01 -10.37 -1.04
CA SER A 56 -15.37 -10.88 -1.07
C SER A 56 -16.17 -10.54 0.20
N ARG A 57 -15.54 -10.60 1.38
CA ARG A 57 -16.17 -10.21 2.66
C ARG A 57 -16.59 -8.74 2.72
N LEU A 58 -15.96 -7.88 1.93
CA LEU A 58 -16.22 -6.45 1.89
C LEU A 58 -16.98 -6.02 0.62
N GLY A 59 -17.39 -6.97 -0.24
CA GLY A 59 -18.04 -6.67 -1.51
C GLY A 59 -17.14 -5.95 -2.51
N LEU A 60 -15.82 -6.08 -2.38
CA LEU A 60 -14.84 -5.45 -3.27
C LEU A 60 -14.54 -6.34 -4.47
N SER A 61 -14.46 -5.72 -5.65
CA SER A 61 -14.05 -6.38 -6.90
C SER A 61 -12.53 -6.58 -6.92
N GLY A 62 -12.07 -7.72 -7.43
CA GLY A 62 -10.65 -7.98 -7.62
C GLY A 62 -10.32 -9.38 -8.07
N HIS A 63 -9.09 -9.57 -8.55
CA HIS A 63 -8.63 -10.85 -9.08
C HIS A 63 -7.15 -11.10 -8.77
N LEU A 64 -6.71 -12.34 -9.03
CA LEU A 64 -5.30 -12.70 -8.95
C LEU A 64 -4.57 -12.17 -10.17
N ASP A 65 -3.62 -11.27 -9.96
CA ASP A 65 -2.79 -10.75 -11.04
C ASP A 65 -1.32 -11.07 -10.79
N TYR A 66 -0.82 -12.04 -11.56
CA TYR A 66 0.58 -12.45 -11.54
C TYR A 66 1.46 -11.68 -12.55
N VAL A 67 0.86 -10.92 -13.47
CA VAL A 67 1.54 -10.18 -14.54
C VAL A 67 2.01 -8.83 -14.03
N HIS A 68 1.12 -8.04 -13.43
CA HIS A 68 1.47 -6.74 -12.84
C HIS A 68 2.11 -6.87 -11.45
N ARG A 69 2.13 -8.09 -10.90
CA ARG A 69 2.83 -8.46 -9.66
C ARG A 69 4.24 -7.91 -9.59
N ASN A 70 5.01 -7.98 -10.68
CA ASN A 70 6.41 -7.56 -10.66
C ASN A 70 6.58 -6.05 -10.40
N HIS A 71 5.65 -5.21 -10.86
CA HIS A 71 5.69 -3.77 -10.61
C HIS A 71 5.34 -3.46 -9.15
N ILE A 72 4.28 -4.09 -8.65
CA ILE A 72 3.83 -3.98 -7.26
C ILE A 72 4.93 -4.50 -6.32
N GLU A 73 5.52 -5.67 -6.59
CA GLU A 73 6.58 -6.26 -5.78
C GLU A 73 7.86 -5.43 -5.77
N LYS A 74 8.31 -4.90 -6.92
CA LYS A 74 9.48 -3.99 -6.97
C LYS A 74 9.26 -2.74 -6.12
N TRP A 75 8.06 -2.18 -6.18
CA TRP A 75 7.70 -1.04 -5.35
C TRP A 75 7.69 -1.42 -3.86
N PHE A 76 7.01 -2.50 -3.48
CA PHE A 76 6.99 -3.01 -2.11
C PHE A 76 8.38 -3.36 -1.59
N HIS A 77 9.25 -3.87 -2.44
CA HIS A 77 10.63 -4.17 -2.09
C HIS A 77 11.40 -2.89 -1.72
N THR A 78 11.21 -1.82 -2.48
CA THR A 78 11.80 -0.51 -2.17
C THR A 78 11.28 0.04 -0.84
N LEU A 79 9.97 -0.06 -0.59
CA LEU A 79 9.36 0.32 0.68
C LEU A 79 9.96 -0.49 1.85
N LYS A 80 10.00 -1.83 1.73
CA LYS A 80 10.58 -2.72 2.74
C LYS A 80 12.05 -2.38 3.01
N MET A 81 12.87 -2.21 1.98
CA MET A 81 14.27 -1.84 2.16
C MET A 81 14.45 -0.52 2.93
N ARG A 82 13.61 0.48 2.67
CA ARG A 82 13.66 1.76 3.40
C ARG A 82 13.23 1.58 4.87
N ILE A 83 12.19 0.78 5.11
CA ILE A 83 11.76 0.42 6.48
C ILE A 83 12.88 -0.35 7.21
N ASP A 84 13.48 -1.34 6.56
CA ASP A 84 14.52 -2.18 7.17
C ASP A 84 15.76 -1.35 7.49
N ARG A 85 16.18 -0.43 6.61
CA ARG A 85 17.27 0.51 6.91
C ARG A 85 16.92 1.42 8.08
N PHE A 86 15.71 1.98 8.10
CA PHE A 86 15.25 2.79 9.22
C PHE A 86 15.29 2.01 10.54
N HIS A 87 14.74 0.79 10.56
CA HIS A 87 14.72 -0.08 11.73
C HIS A 87 16.13 -0.51 12.18
N ASN A 88 17.05 -0.77 11.25
CA ASN A 88 18.41 -1.12 11.59
C ASN A 88 19.22 0.07 12.13
N SER A 89 18.92 1.28 11.68
CA SER A 89 19.53 2.52 12.18
C SER A 89 18.84 3.07 13.43
N TRP A 90 17.62 2.61 13.73
CA TRP A 90 16.80 3.08 14.84
C TRP A 90 16.14 1.89 15.53
N VAL A 91 16.59 1.52 16.72
CA VAL A 91 15.96 0.46 17.55
C VAL A 91 14.62 0.98 18.10
N GLY A 92 13.64 1.09 17.22
CA GLY A 92 12.35 1.72 17.48
C GLY A 92 11.27 0.74 17.93
N SER A 93 10.31 1.24 18.70
CA SER A 93 9.10 0.48 19.03
C SER A 93 8.19 0.33 17.81
N ARG A 94 7.16 -0.54 17.89
CA ARG A 94 6.12 -0.62 16.85
C ARG A 94 5.42 0.72 16.58
N VAL A 95 5.35 1.61 17.57
CA VAL A 95 4.78 2.96 17.41
C VAL A 95 5.66 3.80 16.49
N SER A 96 6.98 3.80 16.72
CA SER A 96 7.95 4.52 15.89
C SER A 96 7.93 4.06 14.43
N VAL A 97 7.69 2.77 14.17
CA VAL A 97 7.56 2.27 12.78
C VAL A 97 6.27 2.77 12.14
N ARG A 98 5.15 2.90 12.88
CA ARG A 98 3.91 3.47 12.34
C ARG A 98 4.05 4.94 12.01
N GLU A 99 4.61 5.74 12.93
CA GLU A 99 4.89 7.16 12.69
C GLU A 99 5.80 7.34 11.47
N TRP A 100 6.84 6.52 11.35
CA TRP A 100 7.71 6.56 10.17
C TRP A 100 6.96 6.22 8.87
N LEU A 101 6.06 5.22 8.90
CA LEU A 101 5.25 4.87 7.73
C LEU A 101 4.35 6.02 7.30
N GLU A 102 3.70 6.70 8.24
CA GLU A 102 2.86 7.87 7.96
C GLU A 102 3.66 8.99 7.31
N GLN A 103 4.84 9.30 7.87
CA GLN A 103 5.75 10.30 7.30
C GLN A 103 6.27 9.88 5.92
N PHE A 104 6.58 8.60 5.72
CA PHE A 104 7.02 8.08 4.44
C PHE A 104 5.93 8.19 3.37
N VAL A 105 4.68 7.83 3.70
CA VAL A 105 3.54 7.95 2.79
C VAL A 105 3.33 9.39 2.38
N HIS A 106 3.34 10.32 3.35
CA HIS A 106 3.23 11.74 3.06
C HIS A 106 4.34 12.21 2.12
N TYR A 107 5.61 11.98 2.49
CA TYR A 107 6.76 12.33 1.67
C TYR A 107 6.67 11.75 0.25
N TYR A 108 6.32 10.48 0.11
CA TYR A 108 6.23 9.82 -1.18
C TYR A 108 5.13 10.43 -2.05
N ASN A 109 3.94 10.66 -1.49
CA ASN A 109 2.79 11.13 -2.25
C ASN A 109 2.90 12.62 -2.62
N THR A 110 3.55 13.45 -1.81
CA THR A 110 3.48 14.92 -1.97
C THR A 110 4.81 15.60 -2.28
N GLN A 111 5.95 14.94 -2.05
CA GLN A 111 7.27 15.58 -2.18
C GLN A 111 8.24 14.84 -3.08
N ARG A 112 8.01 13.55 -3.39
CA ARG A 112 8.93 12.74 -4.18
C ARG A 112 8.54 12.72 -5.67
N PRO A 113 9.33 13.33 -6.56
CA PRO A 113 9.15 13.18 -8.00
C PRO A 113 9.10 11.72 -8.43
N ASN A 114 8.14 11.39 -9.30
CA ASN A 114 8.01 10.05 -9.84
C ASN A 114 8.32 10.04 -11.34
N GLN A 115 9.33 9.25 -11.73
CA GLN A 115 9.75 9.13 -13.13
C GLN A 115 8.63 8.62 -14.04
N SER A 116 7.77 7.73 -13.53
CA SER A 116 6.61 7.24 -14.30
C SER A 116 5.49 8.28 -14.47
N LEU A 117 5.57 9.39 -13.74
CA LEU A 117 4.62 10.52 -13.80
C LEU A 117 5.31 11.78 -14.35
N ASN A 118 6.31 11.62 -15.23
CA ASN A 118 7.05 12.73 -15.82
C ASN A 118 7.66 13.72 -14.80
N GLY A 119 8.03 13.23 -13.62
CA GLY A 119 8.61 14.05 -12.55
C GLY A 119 7.59 14.66 -11.59
N GLN A 120 6.28 14.54 -11.86
CA GLN A 120 5.25 14.92 -10.90
C GLN A 120 5.19 13.95 -9.72
N THR A 121 4.69 14.43 -8.60
CA THR A 121 4.33 13.63 -7.44
C THR A 121 2.96 12.98 -7.64
N PRO A 122 2.65 11.85 -6.97
CA PRO A 122 1.32 11.25 -7.05
C PRO A 122 0.17 12.20 -6.72
N ALA A 123 0.34 13.09 -5.73
CA ALA A 123 -0.68 14.06 -5.37
C ALA A 123 -0.90 15.15 -6.43
N GLU A 124 0.14 15.55 -7.17
CA GLU A 124 0.03 16.53 -8.25
C GLU A 124 -0.75 16.00 -9.46
N VAL A 125 -0.75 14.68 -9.70
CA VAL A 125 -1.50 14.07 -10.82
C VAL A 125 -3.01 14.05 -10.57
N LEU A 126 -3.43 14.19 -9.31
CA LEU A 126 -4.83 14.18 -8.89
C LEU A 126 -5.50 15.56 -8.89
N ASN A 127 -4.72 16.64 -9.06
CA ASN A 127 -5.20 18.02 -9.10
C ASN A 127 -5.34 18.52 -10.54
#